data_AF-A0A7X0GUJ9-F1
#
_entry.id   AF-A0A7X0GUJ9-F1
#
_cell.length_a   1.000
_cell.length_b   1.000
_cell.length_c   1.000
_cell.angle_alpha   90.00
_cell.angle_beta   90.00
_cell.angle_gamma   90.00
#
_symmetry.space_group_name_H-M   'P 1'
#
loop_
_entity.id
_entity.type
_entity.pdbx_description
1 polymer ?
#
loop_
_entity_poly.entity_id
_entity_poly.type
_entity_poly.pdbx_seq_one_letter_code
_entity_poly.pdbx_strand_id
1 'polypeptide(L)'
;MVILGGAAADDASSGAEGVMDTANAVFVELVERGLLDADEYARMMIPTWNRTLEEFLAPLRAEPLVRDLSVEEHSLVALPDILLEEYHATRDVEHFAGRVTGFFEAAFGPSLFSVLSPGGRSPEALTELMAEFRTRLAARVAADPGAVETHWHVVLLRIVRR
;
A
#
# COMPACT_ATOMS: atom_id res chain seq x y z
N MET A 1 3.69 -1.16 -26.64
CA MET A 1 3.03 -1.52 -25.38
C MET A 1 3.42 -0.49 -24.33
N VAL A 2 2.47 -0.03 -23.53
CA VAL A 2 2.75 0.81 -22.35
C VAL A 2 2.58 -0.06 -21.11
N ILE A 3 3.59 -0.10 -20.26
CA ILE A 3 3.52 -0.75 -18.94
C ILE A 3 3.45 0.34 -17.89
N LEU A 4 2.51 0.19 -16.95
CA LEU A 4 2.42 0.94 -15.71
C LEU A 4 2.58 -0.05 -14.56
N GLY A 5 3.52 0.19 -13.66
CA GLY A 5 3.71 -0.63 -12.46
C GLY A 5 4.01 0.23 -11.24
N GLY A 6 3.51 -0.19 -10.08
CA GLY A 6 3.95 0.35 -8.80
C GLY A 6 5.45 0.19 -8.63
N ALA A 7 6.10 1.24 -8.16
CA ALA A 7 7.54 1.35 -8.15
C ALA A 7 8.04 1.91 -6.82
N ALA A 8 9.35 1.87 -6.65
CA ALA A 8 10.04 2.57 -5.59
C ALA A 8 10.93 3.68 -6.18
N ALA A 9 11.15 4.73 -5.40
CA ALA A 9 12.18 5.72 -5.65
C ALA A 9 13.59 5.14 -5.43
N ASP A 10 14.61 5.93 -5.74
CA ASP A 10 16.02 5.51 -5.62
C ASP A 10 16.44 5.19 -4.17
N ASP A 11 15.74 5.73 -3.19
CA ASP A 11 15.91 5.43 -1.76
C ASP A 11 15.09 4.23 -1.28
N ALA A 12 14.49 3.49 -2.21
CA ALA A 12 13.58 2.37 -1.99
C ALA A 12 12.23 2.74 -1.33
N SER A 13 11.90 4.02 -1.18
CA SER A 13 10.58 4.45 -0.73
C SER A 13 9.50 4.15 -1.77
N SER A 14 8.37 3.66 -1.31
CA SER A 14 7.17 3.45 -2.11
C SER A 14 6.33 4.72 -2.25
N GLY A 15 6.45 5.65 -1.31
CA GLY A 15 5.58 6.80 -1.16
C GLY A 15 4.30 6.48 -0.38
N ALA A 16 4.26 5.37 0.36
CA ALA A 16 3.14 4.94 1.18
C ALA A 16 3.52 4.74 2.65
N GLU A 17 4.72 5.15 3.03
CA GLU A 17 5.30 4.89 4.34
C GLU A 17 4.38 5.42 5.45
N GLY A 18 3.85 6.64 5.30
CA GLY A 18 2.96 7.25 6.30
C GLY A 18 1.69 6.43 6.58
N VAL A 19 0.99 5.99 5.53
CA VAL A 19 -0.22 5.16 5.70
C VAL A 19 0.11 3.75 6.22
N MET A 20 1.24 3.17 5.78
CA MET A 20 1.69 1.86 6.23
C MET A 20 2.11 1.87 7.70
N ASP A 21 2.88 2.87 8.12
CA ASP A 21 3.31 3.04 9.52
C ASP A 21 2.12 3.30 10.43
N THR A 22 1.16 4.12 9.97
CA THR A 22 -0.07 4.39 10.73
C THR A 22 -0.88 3.11 10.94
N ALA A 23 -1.08 2.31 9.89
CA ALA A 23 -1.76 1.02 9.99
C ALA A 23 -0.99 0.01 10.85
N ASN A 24 0.34 -0.05 10.68
CA ASN A 24 1.20 -0.92 11.47
C ASN A 24 1.08 -0.61 12.97
N ALA A 25 1.08 0.67 13.33
CA ALA A 25 0.95 1.08 14.71
C ALA A 25 -0.46 0.80 15.28
N VAL A 26 -1.50 0.66 14.45
CA VAL A 26 -2.81 0.13 14.89
C VAL A 26 -2.71 -1.37 15.19
N PHE A 27 -2.06 -2.16 14.33
CA PHE A 27 -1.87 -3.59 14.60
C PHE A 27 -1.08 -3.84 15.89
N VAL A 28 0.00 -3.09 16.13
CA VAL A 28 0.77 -3.14 17.38
C VAL A 28 -0.13 -2.88 18.59
N GLU A 29 -0.99 -1.85 18.52
CA GLU A 29 -1.94 -1.56 19.58
C GLU A 29 -2.96 -2.69 19.81
N LEU A 30 -3.44 -3.32 18.73
CA LEU A 30 -4.36 -4.47 18.84
C LEU A 30 -3.69 -5.67 19.52
N VAL A 31 -2.39 -5.86 19.30
CA VAL A 31 -1.58 -6.89 20.00
C VAL A 31 -1.43 -6.54 21.48
N GLU A 32 -1.07 -5.29 21.81
CA GLU A 32 -0.95 -4.83 23.21
C GLU A 32 -2.25 -4.98 24.00
N ARG A 33 -3.39 -4.84 23.32
CA ARG A 33 -4.73 -5.01 23.90
C ARG A 33 -5.21 -6.47 23.93
N GLY A 34 -4.43 -7.41 23.39
CA GLY A 34 -4.77 -8.83 23.32
C GLY A 34 -5.92 -9.15 22.36
N LEU A 35 -6.23 -8.26 21.41
CA LEU A 35 -7.27 -8.47 20.38
C LEU A 35 -6.71 -9.19 19.13
N LEU A 36 -5.40 -9.05 18.92
CA LEU A 36 -4.63 -9.74 17.89
C LEU A 36 -3.49 -10.51 18.58
N ASP A 37 -3.32 -11.78 18.25
CA ASP A 37 -2.21 -12.56 18.79
C ASP A 37 -0.87 -12.14 18.14
N ALA A 38 0.24 -12.24 18.88
CA ALA A 38 1.54 -11.82 18.36
C ALA A 38 2.03 -12.72 17.21
N ASP A 39 1.74 -14.02 17.24
CA ASP A 39 2.07 -14.93 16.15
C ASP A 39 1.13 -14.71 14.96
N GLU A 40 -0.14 -14.35 15.20
CA GLU A 40 -1.06 -13.89 14.16
C GLU A 40 -0.50 -12.66 13.42
N TYR A 41 -0.08 -11.63 14.15
CA TYR A 41 0.53 -10.43 13.59
C TYR A 41 1.83 -10.74 12.82
N ALA A 42 2.70 -11.60 13.36
CA ALA A 42 3.96 -11.98 12.70
C ALA A 42 3.75 -12.70 11.34
N ARG A 43 2.56 -13.29 11.10
CA ARG A 43 2.21 -13.91 9.81
C ARG A 43 1.59 -12.93 8.83
N MET A 44 1.13 -11.76 9.27
CA MET A 44 0.54 -10.75 8.40
C MET A 44 1.61 -10.17 7.47
N MET A 45 1.36 -10.23 6.16
CA MET A 45 2.29 -9.73 5.16
C MET A 45 1.54 -9.20 3.95
N ILE A 46 2.00 -8.06 3.43
CA ILE A 46 1.60 -7.54 2.11
C ILE A 46 2.62 -8.07 1.10
N PRO A 47 2.28 -9.05 0.23
CA PRO A 47 3.25 -9.70 -0.65
C PRO A 47 3.53 -8.88 -1.91
N THR A 48 3.89 -7.61 -1.73
CA THR A 48 4.11 -6.65 -2.82
C THR A 48 5.55 -6.18 -2.78
N TRP A 49 6.20 -6.13 -3.95
CA TRP A 49 7.55 -5.59 -4.12
C TRP A 49 7.50 -4.41 -5.09
N ASN A 50 7.77 -3.21 -4.57
CA ASN A 50 7.89 -2.00 -5.36
C ASN A 50 9.29 -1.97 -5.99
N ARG A 51 9.36 -2.26 -7.29
CA ARG A 51 10.62 -2.30 -8.02
C ARG A 51 11.17 -0.90 -8.24
N THR A 52 12.48 -0.75 -8.16
CA THR A 52 13.19 0.42 -8.69
C THR A 52 13.10 0.46 -10.21
N LEU A 53 13.36 1.63 -10.81
CA LEU A 53 13.41 1.76 -12.27
C LEU A 53 14.44 0.80 -12.89
N GLU A 54 15.59 0.59 -12.24
CA GLU A 54 16.60 -0.33 -12.76
C GLU A 54 16.10 -1.79 -12.74
N GLU A 55 15.42 -2.22 -11.69
CA GLU A 55 14.82 -3.56 -11.63
C GLU A 55 13.74 -3.78 -12.70
N PHE A 56 13.02 -2.73 -13.11
CA PHE A 56 12.11 -2.79 -14.25
C PHE A 56 12.85 -2.93 -15.59
N LEU A 57 13.98 -2.23 -15.75
CA LEU A 57 14.72 -2.19 -17.01
C LEU A 57 15.67 -3.39 -17.20
N ALA A 58 16.18 -3.96 -16.11
CA ALA A 58 17.16 -5.03 -16.14
C ALA A 58 16.72 -6.24 -17.00
N PRO A 59 15.48 -6.77 -16.89
CA PRO A 59 15.03 -7.87 -17.75
C PRO A 59 14.97 -7.49 -19.24
N LEU A 60 14.66 -6.23 -19.56
CA LEU A 60 14.50 -5.74 -20.94
C LEU A 60 15.84 -5.46 -21.63
N ARG A 61 16.92 -5.33 -20.84
CA ARG A 61 18.31 -5.18 -21.30
C ARG A 61 19.06 -6.50 -21.34
N ALA A 62 18.43 -7.59 -20.89
CA ALA A 62 19.01 -8.92 -20.84
C ALA A 62 18.34 -9.89 -21.83
N GLU A 63 19.05 -10.98 -22.13
CA GLU A 63 18.52 -12.08 -22.93
C GLU A 63 17.40 -12.84 -22.19
N PRO A 64 16.35 -13.32 -22.87
CA PRO A 64 16.14 -13.23 -24.32
C PRO A 64 15.47 -11.93 -24.79
N LEU A 65 14.92 -11.13 -23.87
CA LEU A 65 14.01 -10.02 -24.21
C LEU A 65 14.69 -8.91 -25.02
N VAL A 66 15.98 -8.65 -24.79
CA VAL A 66 16.75 -7.63 -25.51
C VAL A 66 16.80 -7.86 -27.03
N ARG A 67 16.61 -9.11 -27.50
CA ARG A 67 16.58 -9.44 -28.94
C ARG A 67 15.31 -8.99 -29.62
N ASP A 68 14.18 -9.10 -28.93
CA ASP A 68 12.85 -8.92 -29.51
C ASP A 68 12.21 -7.59 -29.12
N LEU A 69 12.65 -6.99 -28.02
CA LEU A 69 12.06 -5.78 -27.43
C LEU A 69 13.06 -4.62 -27.39
N SER A 70 12.55 -3.41 -27.54
CA SER A 70 13.28 -2.15 -27.33
C SER A 70 12.49 -1.27 -26.38
N VAL A 71 13.16 -0.70 -25.37
CA VAL A 71 12.59 0.35 -24.51
C VAL A 71 12.89 1.69 -25.17
N GLU A 72 11.85 2.36 -25.63
CA GLU A 72 11.99 3.64 -26.33
C GLU A 72 11.91 4.82 -25.36
N GLU A 73 11.04 4.70 -24.35
CA GLU A 73 10.87 5.71 -23.30
C GLU A 73 10.65 5.02 -21.96
N HIS A 74 11.15 5.64 -20.90
CA HIS A 74 10.84 5.27 -19.53
C HIS A 74 10.82 6.49 -18.61
N SER A 75 9.96 6.48 -17.62
CA SER A 75 9.95 7.48 -16.54
C SER A 75 9.48 6.89 -15.22
N LEU A 76 9.99 7.44 -14.13
CA LEU A 76 9.47 7.26 -12.79
C LEU A 76 8.67 8.51 -12.44
N VAL A 77 7.44 8.33 -11.98
CA VAL A 77 6.52 9.43 -11.65
C VAL A 77 5.99 9.21 -10.25
N ALA A 78 6.11 10.22 -9.38
CA ALA A 78 5.37 10.29 -8.13
C ALA A 78 3.99 10.91 -8.41
N LEU A 79 2.93 10.22 -8.00
CA LEU A 79 1.56 10.70 -8.14
C LEU A 79 1.22 11.68 -7.00
N PRO A 80 0.38 12.70 -7.26
CA PRO A 80 -0.11 13.58 -6.20
C PRO A 80 -1.08 12.84 -5.26
N ASP A 81 -1.18 13.31 -4.01
CA ASP A 81 -2.17 12.82 -3.06
C ASP A 81 -3.51 13.54 -3.29
N ILE A 82 -4.34 12.96 -4.16
CA ILE A 82 -5.65 13.53 -4.48
C ILE A 82 -6.61 13.55 -3.28
N LEU A 83 -6.40 12.68 -2.28
CA LEU A 83 -7.26 12.63 -1.09
C LEU A 83 -6.90 13.77 -0.14
N LEU A 84 -5.60 14.00 0.06
CA LEU A 84 -5.12 15.08 0.92
C LEU A 84 -5.38 16.46 0.29
N GLU A 85 -5.25 16.58 -1.04
CA GLU A 85 -5.65 17.79 -1.78
C GLU A 85 -7.14 18.10 -1.58
N GLU A 86 -8.02 17.09 -1.70
CA GLU A 86 -9.45 17.24 -1.45
C GLU A 86 -9.74 17.63 0.01
N TYR A 87 -9.04 17.02 0.96
CA TYR A 87 -9.12 17.41 2.37
C TYR A 87 -8.72 18.86 2.59
N HIS A 88 -7.65 19.34 1.97
CA HIS A 88 -7.24 20.74 2.11
C HIS A 88 -8.27 21.73 1.57
N ALA A 89 -8.96 21.36 0.49
CA ALA A 89 -10.02 22.15 -0.12
C ALA A 89 -11.33 22.14 0.69
N THR A 90 -11.73 20.99 1.22
CA THR A 90 -13.05 20.78 1.86
C THR A 90 -13.00 20.91 3.39
N ARG A 91 -11.85 20.62 3.99
CA ARG A 91 -11.63 20.43 5.43
C ARG A 91 -12.52 19.35 6.06
N ASP A 92 -13.04 18.43 5.25
CA ASP A 92 -13.84 17.30 5.73
C ASP A 92 -12.93 16.14 6.14
N VAL A 93 -12.54 16.15 7.42
CA VAL A 93 -11.61 15.15 7.98
C VAL A 93 -12.22 13.75 8.07
N GLU A 94 -13.53 13.66 8.32
CA GLU A 94 -14.23 12.38 8.43
C GLU A 94 -14.32 11.71 7.05
N HIS A 95 -14.60 12.51 6.01
CA HIS A 95 -14.58 12.03 4.64
C HIS A 95 -13.19 11.56 4.22
N PHE A 96 -12.16 12.36 4.49
CA PHE A 96 -10.77 12.00 4.21
C PHE A 96 -10.36 10.69 4.91
N ALA A 97 -10.59 10.59 6.22
CA ALA A 97 -10.26 9.41 7.01
C ALA A 97 -11.01 8.17 6.53
N GLY A 98 -12.28 8.32 6.19
CA GLY A 98 -13.08 7.25 5.60
C GLY A 98 -12.51 6.75 4.27
N ARG A 99 -12.05 7.66 3.39
CA ARG A 99 -11.47 7.31 2.09
C ARG A 99 -10.11 6.62 2.21
N VAL A 100 -9.21 7.15 3.03
CA VAL A 100 -7.87 6.55 3.26
C VAL A 100 -8.03 5.16 3.89
N THR A 101 -8.87 5.04 4.92
CA THR A 101 -9.13 3.75 5.58
C THR A 101 -9.75 2.75 4.62
N GLY A 102 -10.77 3.16 3.86
CA GLY A 102 -11.41 2.28 2.87
C GLY A 102 -10.47 1.83 1.76
N PHE A 103 -9.57 2.71 1.31
CA PHE A 103 -8.48 2.34 0.39
C PHE A 103 -7.57 1.26 1.00
N PHE A 104 -7.07 1.49 2.22
CA PHE A 104 -6.18 0.54 2.90
C PHE A 104 -6.84 -0.85 3.04
N GLU A 105 -8.09 -0.88 3.51
CA GLU A 105 -8.87 -2.11 3.66
C GLU A 105 -9.00 -2.87 2.34
N ALA A 106 -9.35 -2.16 1.26
CA ALA A 106 -9.55 -2.75 -0.05
C ALA A 106 -8.22 -3.27 -0.66
N ALA A 107 -7.13 -2.53 -0.48
CA ALA A 107 -5.83 -2.85 -1.09
C ALA A 107 -5.08 -3.95 -0.33
N PHE A 108 -5.08 -3.92 1.00
CA PHE A 108 -4.19 -4.74 1.82
C PHE A 108 -4.92 -5.71 2.75
N GLY A 109 -6.17 -5.42 3.09
CA GLY A 109 -6.99 -6.23 4.00
C GLY A 109 -6.99 -7.73 3.65
N PRO A 110 -7.24 -8.14 2.38
CA PRO A 110 -7.24 -9.55 2.01
C PRO A 110 -5.92 -10.27 2.32
N SER A 111 -4.77 -9.63 2.07
CA SER A 111 -3.45 -10.22 2.36
C SER A 111 -3.16 -10.30 3.86
N LEU A 112 -3.58 -9.29 4.62
CA LEU A 112 -3.30 -9.20 6.06
C LEU A 112 -4.23 -10.10 6.88
N PHE A 113 -5.52 -10.19 6.55
CA PHE A 113 -6.50 -10.90 7.39
C PHE A 113 -6.74 -12.36 6.98
N SER A 114 -6.43 -12.76 5.74
CA SER A 114 -6.65 -14.15 5.29
C SER A 114 -5.78 -15.17 6.03
N VAL A 115 -4.63 -14.75 6.58
CA VAL A 115 -3.73 -15.61 7.37
C VAL A 115 -4.26 -15.92 8.78
N LEU A 116 -5.35 -15.27 9.19
CA LEU A 116 -6.00 -15.48 10.50
C LEU A 116 -7.07 -16.57 10.46
N SER A 117 -7.66 -16.83 9.28
CA SER A 117 -8.69 -17.86 9.11
C SER A 117 -8.26 -19.28 9.48
N PRO A 118 -7.00 -19.71 9.27
CA PRO A 118 -6.52 -21.01 9.74
C PRO A 118 -6.30 -21.10 11.26
N GLY A 119 -6.29 -19.97 11.98
CA GLY A 119 -5.84 -19.86 13.38
C GLY A 119 -6.89 -20.21 14.44
N GLY A 120 -8.10 -20.65 14.06
CA GLY A 120 -9.17 -21.02 15.00
C GLY A 120 -10.06 -19.87 15.46
N ARG A 121 -9.89 -18.66 14.91
CA ARG A 121 -10.80 -17.53 15.12
C ARG A 121 -12.14 -17.79 14.41
N SER A 122 -13.26 -17.47 15.06
CA SER A 122 -14.57 -17.55 14.39
C SER A 122 -14.73 -16.43 13.35
N PRO A 123 -15.58 -16.61 12.32
CA PRO A 123 -15.88 -15.53 11.36
C PRO A 123 -16.36 -14.23 12.02
N GLU A 124 -17.11 -14.33 13.12
CA GLU A 124 -17.60 -13.19 13.89
C GLU A 124 -16.44 -12.45 14.56
N ALA A 125 -15.55 -13.18 15.25
CA ALA A 125 -14.38 -12.60 15.90
C ALA A 125 -13.38 -11.98 14.91
N LEU A 126 -13.32 -12.48 13.67
CA LEU A 126 -12.55 -11.86 12.59
C LEU A 126 -13.20 -10.56 12.12
N THR A 127 -14.52 -10.56 11.95
CA THR A 127 -15.30 -9.37 11.57
C THR A 127 -15.17 -8.26 12.62
N GLU A 128 -15.24 -8.62 13.90
CA GLU A 128 -15.05 -7.68 15.02
C GLU A 128 -13.64 -7.09 15.04
N LEU A 129 -12.60 -7.91 14.83
CA LEU A 129 -11.22 -7.41 14.73
C LEU A 129 -11.03 -6.44 13.56
N MET A 130 -11.57 -6.77 12.39
CA MET A 130 -11.48 -5.90 11.22
C MET A 130 -12.21 -4.56 11.47
N ALA A 131 -13.38 -4.60 12.11
CA ALA A 131 -14.12 -3.39 12.47
C ALA A 131 -13.37 -2.52 13.50
N GLU A 132 -12.72 -3.15 14.48
CA GLU A 132 -11.89 -2.47 15.46
C GLU A 132 -10.66 -1.83 14.80
N PHE A 133 -9.96 -2.57 13.93
CA PHE A 133 -8.84 -2.05 13.14
C PHE A 133 -9.26 -0.83 12.32
N ARG A 134 -10.37 -0.93 11.58
CA ARG A 134 -10.94 0.15 10.78
C ARG A 134 -11.21 1.39 11.61
N THR A 135 -11.85 1.23 12.75
CA THR A 135 -12.22 2.33 13.66
C THR A 135 -10.97 3.06 14.15
N ARG A 136 -9.93 2.31 14.53
CA ARG A 136 -8.66 2.86 15.02
C ARG A 136 -7.86 3.54 13.91
N LEU A 137 -7.79 2.93 12.73
CA LEU A 137 -7.11 3.51 11.58
C LEU A 137 -7.76 4.83 11.18
N ALA A 138 -9.08 4.87 11.05
CA ALA A 138 -9.82 6.09 10.74
C ALA A 138 -9.58 7.19 11.79
N ALA A 139 -9.62 6.85 13.07
CA ALA A 139 -9.36 7.81 14.14
C ALA A 139 -7.93 8.40 14.09
N ARG A 140 -6.92 7.58 13.77
CA ARG A 140 -5.53 8.05 13.64
C ARG A 140 -5.33 8.91 12.40
N VAL A 141 -5.90 8.50 11.27
CA VAL A 141 -5.88 9.30 10.03
C VAL A 141 -6.55 10.66 10.25
N ALA A 142 -7.67 10.69 10.95
CA ALA A 142 -8.38 11.94 11.26
C ALA A 142 -7.58 12.85 12.20
N ALA A 143 -6.82 12.27 13.13
CA ALA A 143 -6.02 13.02 14.09
C ALA A 143 -4.80 13.72 13.47
N ASP A 144 -4.20 13.11 12.43
CA ASP A 144 -3.07 13.68 11.71
C ASP A 144 -3.13 13.35 10.20
N PRO A 145 -3.90 14.12 9.41
CA PRO A 145 -4.04 13.89 7.98
C PRO A 145 -2.72 13.95 7.20
N GLY A 146 -1.76 14.77 7.66
CA GLY A 146 -0.47 14.93 6.99
C GLY A 146 0.47 13.73 7.19
N ALA A 147 0.32 13.01 8.31
CA ALA A 147 1.13 11.82 8.59
C ALA A 147 0.84 10.65 7.64
N VAL A 148 -0.26 10.69 6.89
CA VAL A 148 -0.65 9.63 5.94
C VAL A 148 -0.61 10.10 4.49
N GLU A 149 0.07 11.21 4.20
CA GLU A 149 0.30 11.66 2.83
C GLU A 149 0.98 10.57 2.00
N THR A 150 0.52 10.42 0.76
CA THR A 150 1.03 9.43 -0.17
C THR A 150 1.56 10.06 -1.46
N HIS A 151 2.70 9.56 -1.91
CA HIS A 151 3.32 9.90 -3.18
C HIS A 151 3.65 8.65 -3.96
N TRP A 152 2.62 7.89 -4.34
CA TRP A 152 2.77 6.61 -5.02
C TRP A 152 3.66 6.74 -6.24
N HIS A 153 4.75 5.98 -6.23
CA HIS A 153 5.65 5.92 -7.36
C HIS A 153 5.16 4.92 -8.38
N VAL A 154 5.17 5.33 -9.65
CA VAL A 154 4.85 4.48 -10.78
C VAL A 154 5.92 4.60 -11.87
N VAL A 155 6.25 3.46 -12.47
CA VAL A 155 7.10 3.43 -13.67
C VAL A 155 6.22 3.34 -14.91
N LEU A 156 6.52 4.20 -15.89
CA LEU A 156 5.98 4.17 -17.23
C LEU A 156 7.06 3.65 -18.18
N LEU A 157 6.75 2.61 -18.95
CA LEU A 157 7.63 2.10 -20.00
C LEU A 157 6.91 2.09 -21.34
N ARG A 158 7.53 2.65 -22.38
CA ARG A 158 7.12 2.46 -23.77
C ARG A 158 8.03 1.43 -24.42
N ILE A 159 7.48 0.24 -24.62
CA ILE A 159 8.21 -0.90 -25.19
C ILE A 159 7.67 -1.19 -26.59
N VAL A 160 8.56 -1.34 -27.56
CA VAL A 160 8.23 -1.75 -28.93
C VAL A 160 8.87 -3.10 -29.24
N ARG A 161 8.24 -3.83 -30.15
CA ARG A 161 8.88 -4.98 -30.79
C ARG A 161 9.89 -4.45 -31.81
N ARG A 162 11.09 -5.03 -31.84
CA ARG A 162 12.09 -4.75 -32.85
C ARG A 162 11.68 -5.27 -34.22
#